data_AF-A0A1G2HSZ7-F1
#
_entry.id   AF-A0A1G2HSZ7-F1
#
_cell.length_a   1.000
_cell.length_b   1.000
_cell.length_c   1.000
_cell.angle_alpha   90.00
_cell.angle_beta   90.00
_cell.angle_gamma   90.00
#
_symmetry.space_group_name_H-M   'P 1'
#
loop_
_entity.id
_entity.type
_entity.pdbx_description
1 polymer ?
#
loop_
_entity_poly.entity_id
_entity_poly.type
_entity_poly.pdbx_seq_one_letter_code
_entity_poly.pdbx_strand_id
1 'polypeptide(L)'
;MLHFIKFEIWPWVKVKTIYYWWIIKYGGKKNIPRELIFQKLQENMESMTKNIVDAVRVSPENQMDEEEKKITREILMKVSEFERKIKNLK
;
A
#
# COMPACT_ATOMS: atom_id res chain seq x y z
N MET A 1 -17.24 -6.11 -16.13
CA MET A 1 -16.68 -7.47 -15.91
C MET A 1 -15.15 -7.48 -16.00
N LEU A 2 -14.53 -7.05 -17.11
CA LEU A 2 -13.06 -6.94 -17.24
C LEU A 2 -12.38 -6.06 -16.16
N HIS A 3 -13.02 -4.95 -15.77
CA HIS A 3 -12.53 -4.09 -14.70
C HIS A 3 -12.46 -4.82 -13.35
N PHE A 4 -13.56 -5.48 -12.94
CA PHE A 4 -13.62 -6.24 -11.70
C PHE A 4 -12.54 -7.33 -11.63
N ILE A 5 -12.33 -8.06 -12.74
CA ILE A 5 -11.30 -9.10 -12.80
C ILE A 5 -9.89 -8.48 -12.63
N LYS A 6 -9.62 -7.37 -13.32
CA LYS A 6 -8.29 -6.73 -13.33
C LYS A 6 -7.95 -6.07 -11.99
N PHE A 7 -8.92 -5.42 -11.35
CA PHE A 7 -8.68 -4.59 -10.17
C PHE A 7 -9.00 -5.28 -8.85
N GLU A 8 -9.82 -6.34 -8.84
CA GLU A 8 -10.15 -7.07 -7.60
C GLU A 8 -9.60 -8.50 -7.59
N ILE A 9 -9.90 -9.30 -8.63
CA ILE A 9 -9.53 -10.72 -8.65
C ILE A 9 -8.03 -10.91 -8.86
N TRP A 10 -7.45 -10.25 -9.85
CA TRP A 10 -6.04 -10.42 -10.21
C TRP A 10 -5.06 -10.07 -9.08
N PRO A 11 -5.23 -8.95 -8.34
CA PRO A 11 -4.42 -8.67 -7.17
C PRO A 11 -4.52 -9.75 -6.09
N TRP A 12 -5.74 -10.24 -5.83
CA TRP A 12 -5.97 -11.30 -4.84
C TRP A 12 -5.23 -12.59 -5.23
N VAL A 13 -5.35 -13.02 -6.48
CA VAL A 13 -4.65 -14.20 -7.01
C VAL A 13 -3.14 -14.02 -6.85
N LYS A 14 -2.60 -12.86 -7.26
CA LYS A 14 -1.16 -12.56 -7.15
C LYS A 14 -0.65 -12.69 -5.71
N VAL A 15 -1.37 -12.11 -4.74
CA VAL A 15 -1.00 -12.19 -3.31
C VAL A 15 -1.01 -13.64 -2.83
N LYS A 16 -2.04 -14.42 -3.18
CA LYS A 16 -2.12 -15.83 -2.78
C LYS A 16 -0.99 -16.65 -3.38
N THR A 17 -0.68 -16.48 -4.66
CA THR A 17 0.41 -17.20 -5.32
C THR A 17 1.76 -16.93 -4.66
N ILE A 18 2.06 -15.66 -4.35
CA ILE A 18 3.31 -15.28 -3.66
C ILE A 18 3.38 -15.93 -2.27
N TYR A 19 2.27 -15.90 -1.52
CA TYR A 19 2.21 -16.49 -0.20
C TYR A 19 2.41 -18.01 -0.22
N TYR A 20 1.78 -18.73 -1.15
CA TYR A 20 1.99 -20.17 -1.31
C TYR A 20 3.44 -20.48 -1.75
N TRP A 21 4.02 -19.64 -2.61
CA TRP A 21 5.43 -19.77 -2.97
C TRP A 21 6.35 -19.62 -1.76
N TRP A 22 6.07 -18.69 -0.83
CA TRP A 22 6.81 -18.60 0.43
C TRP A 22 6.64 -19.84 1.31
N ILE A 23 5.44 -20.39 1.42
CA ILE A 23 5.22 -21.64 2.18
C ILE A 23 6.12 -22.76 1.62
N ILE A 24 6.17 -22.92 0.30
CA ILE A 24 7.00 -23.93 -0.36
C ILE A 24 8.48 -23.64 -0.13
N LYS A 25 8.93 -22.40 -0.39
CA LYS A 25 10.33 -21.98 -0.26
C LYS A 25 10.89 -22.15 1.15
N TYR A 26 10.10 -21.83 2.17
CA TYR A 26 10.53 -21.88 3.57
C TYR A 26 10.12 -23.18 4.28
N GLY A 27 9.49 -24.13 3.58
CA GLY A 27 9.11 -25.44 4.14
C GLY A 27 8.02 -25.35 5.21
N GLY A 28 7.13 -24.36 5.10
CA GLY A 28 6.00 -24.19 6.01
C GLY A 28 5.75 -22.74 6.42
N LYS A 29 4.50 -22.43 6.78
CA LYS A 29 4.06 -21.09 7.19
C LYS A 29 4.87 -20.52 8.37
N LYS A 30 5.25 -21.37 9.33
CA LYS A 30 5.97 -20.96 10.55
C LYS A 30 7.42 -20.56 10.29
N ASN A 31 7.98 -20.99 9.16
CA ASN A 31 9.38 -20.78 8.80
C ASN A 31 9.57 -19.54 7.92
N ILE A 32 8.49 -18.84 7.55
CA ILE A 32 8.58 -17.61 6.77
C ILE A 32 9.27 -16.56 7.67
N PRO A 33 10.42 -16.00 7.25
CA PRO A 33 11.13 -15.01 8.05
C PRO A 33 10.23 -13.80 8.32
N ARG A 34 10.19 -13.35 9.57
CA ARG A 34 9.37 -12.17 9.93
C ARG A 34 9.89 -10.93 9.24
N GLU A 35 11.21 -10.83 9.09
CA GLU A 35 11.93 -9.76 8.42
C GLU A 35 11.48 -9.64 6.95
N LEU A 36 11.26 -10.76 6.27
CA LEU A 36 10.74 -10.78 4.90
C LEU A 36 9.33 -10.19 4.83
N ILE A 37 8.47 -10.54 5.79
CA ILE A 37 7.10 -10.03 5.87
C ILE A 37 7.12 -8.52 6.15
N PHE A 38 7.91 -8.09 7.12
CA PHE A 38 8.07 -6.68 7.47
C PHE A 38 8.65 -5.85 6.32
N GLN A 39 9.68 -6.36 5.64
CA GLN A 39 10.25 -5.70 4.48
C GLN A 39 9.20 -5.52 3.38
N LYS A 40 8.42 -6.57 3.05
CA LYS A 40 7.37 -6.45 2.03
C LYS A 40 6.22 -5.56 2.44
N LEU A 41 5.90 -5.51 3.72
CA LEU A 41 4.94 -4.56 4.26
C LEU A 41 5.46 -3.13 4.06
N GLN A 42 6.72 -2.86 4.43
CA GLN A 42 7.35 -1.54 4.25
C GLN A 42 7.37 -1.11 2.77
N GLU A 43 7.83 -1.98 1.86
CA GLU A 43 7.85 -1.68 0.42
C GLU A 43 6.45 -1.32 -0.12
N ASN A 44 5.42 -2.07 0.29
CA ASN A 44 4.04 -1.81 -0.12
C ASN A 44 3.51 -0.49 0.46
N MET A 45 3.86 -0.18 1.70
CA MET A 45 3.46 1.07 2.35
C MET A 45 4.14 2.28 1.72
N GLU A 46 5.43 2.21 1.41
CA GLU A 46 6.14 3.27 0.67
C GLU A 46 5.50 3.50 -0.71
N SER A 47 5.16 2.43 -1.44
CA SER A 47 4.44 2.55 -2.71
C SER A 47 3.04 3.15 -2.54
N MET A 48 2.31 2.79 -1.49
CA MET A 48 0.98 3.33 -1.21
C MET A 48 1.04 4.82 -0.91
N THR A 49 1.95 5.25 -0.05
CA THR A 49 2.20 6.66 0.24
C THR A 49 2.49 7.43 -1.05
N LYS A 50 3.42 6.94 -1.87
CA LYS A 50 3.77 7.59 -3.13
C LYS A 50 2.56 7.75 -4.04
N ASN A 51 1.76 6.69 -4.21
CA ASN A 51 0.57 6.74 -5.04
C ASN A 51 -0.48 7.75 -4.52
N ILE A 52 -0.63 7.88 -3.20
CA ILE A 52 -1.53 8.86 -2.59
C ILE A 52 -1.01 10.28 -2.84
N VAL A 53 0.29 10.52 -2.63
CA VAL A 53 0.90 11.83 -2.88
C VAL A 53 0.77 12.21 -4.35
N ASP A 54 1.03 11.28 -5.26
CA ASP A 54 0.89 11.50 -6.70
C ASP A 54 -0.58 11.80 -7.03
N ALA A 55 -1.53 11.00 -6.54
CA ALA A 55 -2.97 11.23 -6.76
C ALA A 55 -3.43 12.62 -6.28
N VAL A 56 -2.94 13.06 -5.12
CA VAL A 56 -3.21 14.41 -4.60
C VAL A 56 -2.58 15.48 -5.49
N ARG A 57 -1.35 15.31 -5.96
CA ARG A 57 -0.66 16.28 -6.83
C ARG A 57 -1.33 16.47 -8.19
N VAL A 58 -1.92 15.40 -8.74
CA VAL A 58 -2.65 15.50 -10.03
C VAL A 58 -4.10 15.95 -9.83
N SER A 59 -4.56 16.11 -8.59
CA SER A 59 -5.91 16.58 -8.31
C SER A 59 -6.03 18.07 -8.65
N PRO A 60 -7.03 18.48 -9.44
CA PRO A 60 -7.21 19.88 -9.81
C PRO A 60 -7.68 20.70 -8.60
N GLU A 61 -6.75 21.35 -7.89
CA GLU A 61 -7.04 22.18 -6.69
C GLU A 61 -8.09 23.28 -6.93
N ASN A 62 -8.22 23.71 -8.18
CA ASN A 62 -9.15 24.71 -8.70
C ASN A 62 -10.57 24.16 -8.96
N GLN A 63 -10.77 22.84 -8.92
CA GLN A 63 -12.08 22.19 -9.02
C GLN A 63 -12.55 21.62 -7.66
N MET A 64 -11.67 21.61 -6.66
CA MET A 64 -11.98 21.07 -5.34
C MET A 64 -12.72 22.11 -4.48
N ASP A 65 -13.78 21.67 -3.81
CA ASP A 65 -14.40 22.49 -2.77
C ASP A 65 -13.53 22.55 -1.49
N GLU A 66 -13.90 23.41 -0.54
CA GLU A 66 -13.13 23.58 0.70
C GLU A 66 -13.12 22.31 1.59
N GLU A 67 -14.12 21.44 1.46
CA GLU A 67 -14.20 20.18 2.20
C GLU A 67 -13.24 19.14 1.60
N GLU A 68 -13.21 19.02 0.28
CA GLU A 68 -12.29 18.16 -0.47
C GLU A 68 -10.83 18.59 -0.25
N LYS A 69 -10.54 19.89 -0.22
CA LYS A 69 -9.21 20.40 0.13
C LYS A 69 -8.81 20.03 1.56
N LYS A 70 -9.73 20.11 2.51
CA LYS A 70 -9.49 19.72 3.91
C LYS A 70 -9.20 18.23 4.02
N ILE A 71 -10.04 17.38 3.41
CA ILE A 71 -9.84 15.91 3.37
C ILE A 71 -8.48 15.56 2.75
N THR A 72 -8.11 16.24 1.67
CA THR A 72 -6.83 16.06 0.99
C THR A 72 -5.64 16.37 1.90
N ARG A 73 -5.69 17.50 2.63
CA ARG A 73 -4.66 17.85 3.63
C ARG A 73 -4.60 16.85 4.77
N GLU A 74 -5.74 16.38 5.26
CA GLU A 74 -5.79 15.34 6.29
C GLU A 74 -5.18 14.03 5.82
N ILE A 75 -5.43 13.63 4.58
CA ILE A 75 -4.82 12.45 3.95
C ILE A 75 -3.29 12.62 3.89
N LEU A 76 -2.79 13.76 3.41
CA LEU A 76 -1.35 14.04 3.34
C LEU A 76 -0.68 14.02 4.73
N MET A 77 -1.33 14.58 5.75
CA MET A 77 -0.84 14.54 7.13
C MET A 77 -0.76 13.10 7.66
N LYS A 78 -1.83 12.32 7.50
CA LYS A 78 -1.87 10.90 7.91
C LYS A 78 -0.81 10.08 7.20
N VAL A 79 -0.62 10.31 5.91
CA VAL A 79 0.43 9.65 5.10
C VAL A 79 1.82 10.00 5.60
N SER A 80 2.09 11.27 5.92
CA SER A 80 3.37 11.72 6.46
C SER A 80 3.66 11.12 7.85
N GLU A 81 2.65 11.05 8.71
CA GLU A 81 2.76 10.35 10.00
C GLU A 81 3.04 8.86 9.83
N PHE A 82 2.43 8.24 8.82
CA PHE A 82 2.58 6.84 8.52
C PHE A 82 4.01 6.51 8.04
N GLU A 83 4.57 7.31 7.12
CA GLU A 83 5.98 7.21 6.73
C GLU A 83 6.93 7.32 7.92
N ARG A 84 6.64 8.25 8.84
CA ARG A 84 7.44 8.46 10.04
C ARG A 84 7.42 7.25 10.96
N LYS A 85 6.26 6.62 11.15
CA LYS A 85 6.12 5.38 11.95
C LYS A 85 6.88 4.23 11.31
N ILE A 86 6.82 4.08 9.99
CA ILE A 86 7.56 3.04 9.26
C ILE A 86 9.08 3.23 9.42
N LYS A 87 9.58 4.46 9.28
CA LYS A 87 11.01 4.76 9.49
C LYS A 87 11.49 4.46 10.91
N ASN A 88 10.59 4.55 11.90
CA ASN A 88 10.89 4.26 13.30
C ASN A 88 10.74 2.78 13.69
N LEU A 89 10.33 1.91 12.76
CA LEU A 89 10.30 0.45 12.96
C LEU A 89 11.64 -0.23 12.59
N LYS A 90 12.64 0.56 12.16
CA LYS A 90 14.04 0.15 12.02
C LYS A 90 14.76 0.14 13.37
#